data_AF-A0A1I7LSB9-F1
#
_entry.id   AF-A0A1I7LSB9-F1
#
_cell.length_a   1.000
_cell.length_b   1.000
_cell.length_c   1.000
_cell.angle_alpha   90.00
_cell.angle_beta   90.00
_cell.angle_gamma   90.00
#
_symmetry.space_group_name_H-M   'P 1'
#
loop_
_entity.id
_entity.type
_entity.pdbx_description
1 polymer ?
#
loop_
_entity_poly.entity_id
_entity_poly.type
_entity_poly.pdbx_seq_one_letter_code
_entity_poly.pdbx_strand_id
1 'polypeptide(L)'
;MGHKTGRFEGQVAIVTGAGTGLGRAYALLLAAEGARVVVNGPALDGAPSGAPAVAAEIHALGGMAVPDLHDATRDATEIVMSAMDAWGRVDIVINNAGATDGGGVDEMPPGRLQRLVDVNFLASAAVLRAAWPVFKRQRYGRVVNTASGSILGLPGCYAYQASKAAVVGLTRALAFDGAPHGIKVNAVCPVAWTAMTEGIPDPAFRRFLVERFDPALVAPFVGALASRDAPCSGELFSAGGGIAARVVLGFTPGYVPEGAAGIADYLDNFDAICATDGLVVAGGAMEEVAYRARQLGADLTDPTLGVPAP
;
A
#
# COMPACT_ATOMS: atom_id res chain seq x y z
N MET A 1 -12.53 15.30 -21.22
CA MET A 1 -11.07 15.07 -21.37
C MET A 1 -10.90 13.65 -21.89
N GLY A 2 -10.28 13.46 -23.05
CA GLY A 2 -10.21 12.15 -23.71
C GLY A 2 -9.44 11.13 -22.88
N HIS A 3 -9.96 9.90 -22.81
CA HIS A 3 -9.22 8.73 -22.33
C HIS A 3 -7.95 8.62 -23.21
N LYS A 4 -6.77 8.94 -22.67
CA LYS A 4 -5.51 8.54 -23.31
C LYS A 4 -5.42 7.03 -23.13
N THR A 5 -5.82 6.29 -24.16
CA THR A 5 -5.56 4.85 -24.26
C THR A 5 -4.06 4.61 -24.33
N GLY A 6 -3.55 3.59 -23.63
CA GLY A 6 -2.14 3.21 -23.68
C GLY A 6 -1.28 3.91 -22.63
N ARG A 7 -1.84 4.22 -21.46
CA ARG A 7 -1.11 4.89 -20.37
C ARG A 7 0.16 4.15 -19.93
N PHE A 8 0.18 2.83 -20.06
CA PHE A 8 1.27 1.95 -19.65
C PHE A 8 1.96 1.27 -20.83
N GLU A 9 1.80 1.80 -22.05
CA GLU A 9 2.41 1.25 -23.24
C GLU A 9 3.92 1.04 -23.05
N GLY A 10 4.38 -0.18 -23.31
CA GLY A 10 5.78 -0.58 -23.15
C GLY A 10 6.27 -0.71 -21.70
N GLN A 11 5.40 -0.61 -20.69
CA GLN A 11 5.73 -0.84 -19.29
C GLN A 11 5.41 -2.28 -18.87
N VAL A 12 6.21 -2.80 -17.93
CA VAL A 12 6.00 -4.13 -17.34
C VAL A 12 5.53 -3.99 -15.89
N ALA A 13 4.43 -4.63 -15.57
CA ALA A 13 3.83 -4.62 -14.24
C ALA A 13 3.83 -6.02 -13.61
N ILE A 14 4.15 -6.08 -12.32
CA ILE A 14 3.93 -7.26 -11.48
C ILE A 14 2.75 -6.94 -10.55
N VAL A 15 1.74 -7.81 -10.52
CA VAL A 15 0.65 -7.72 -9.55
C VAL A 15 0.62 -9.01 -8.74
N THR A 16 0.90 -8.91 -7.45
CA THR A 16 0.85 -10.07 -6.54
C THR A 16 -0.59 -10.32 -6.06
N GLY A 17 -0.96 -11.59 -5.89
CA GLY A 17 -2.34 -11.94 -5.55
C GLY A 17 -3.35 -11.56 -6.64
N ALA A 18 -2.95 -11.64 -7.90
CA ALA A 18 -3.74 -11.22 -9.06
C ALA A 18 -4.68 -12.30 -9.63
N GLY A 19 -4.74 -13.48 -9.00
CA GLY A 19 -5.63 -14.56 -9.44
C GLY A 19 -7.11 -14.29 -9.24
N THR A 20 -7.50 -13.40 -8.32
CA THR A 20 -8.90 -13.08 -7.99
C THR A 20 -9.03 -11.64 -7.46
N GLY A 21 -10.28 -11.20 -7.23
CA GLY A 21 -10.61 -9.98 -6.48
C GLY A 21 -9.94 -8.71 -7.02
N LEU A 22 -9.38 -7.91 -6.11
CA LEU A 22 -8.71 -6.63 -6.41
C LEU A 22 -7.50 -6.81 -7.33
N GLY A 23 -6.64 -7.80 -7.05
CA GLY A 23 -5.45 -8.05 -7.87
C GLY A 23 -5.80 -8.37 -9.33
N ARG A 24 -6.85 -9.18 -9.55
CA ARG A 24 -7.37 -9.44 -10.90
C ARG A 24 -7.84 -8.15 -11.58
N ALA A 25 -8.60 -7.32 -10.88
CA ALA A 25 -9.08 -6.05 -11.41
C ALA A 25 -7.93 -5.09 -11.79
N TYR A 26 -6.87 -5.04 -10.97
CA TYR A 26 -5.67 -4.26 -11.27
C TYR A 26 -4.94 -4.79 -12.52
N ALA A 27 -4.75 -6.11 -12.62
CA ALA A 27 -4.07 -6.74 -13.74
C ALA A 27 -4.82 -6.48 -15.08
N LEU A 28 -6.15 -6.64 -15.08
CA LEU A 28 -6.98 -6.37 -16.25
C LEU A 28 -6.93 -4.89 -16.66
N LEU A 29 -7.02 -3.96 -15.71
CA LEU A 29 -6.95 -2.53 -16.02
C LEU A 29 -5.58 -2.13 -16.58
N LEU A 30 -4.49 -2.59 -15.97
CA LEU A 30 -3.14 -2.30 -16.45
C LEU A 30 -2.93 -2.83 -17.88
N ALA A 31 -3.37 -4.07 -18.15
CA ALA A 31 -3.26 -4.67 -19.46
C ALA A 31 -4.11 -3.95 -20.52
N ALA A 32 -5.35 -3.55 -20.17
CA ALA A 32 -6.23 -2.77 -21.06
C ALA A 32 -5.64 -1.39 -21.40
N GLU A 33 -4.76 -0.86 -20.55
CA GLU A 33 -4.04 0.40 -20.74
C GLU A 33 -2.61 0.20 -21.29
N GLY A 34 -2.29 -0.99 -21.83
CA GLY A 34 -1.07 -1.27 -22.60
C GLY A 34 0.11 -1.87 -21.81
N ALA A 35 -0.06 -2.17 -20.52
CA ALA A 35 0.99 -2.82 -19.74
C ALA A 35 1.14 -4.30 -20.12
N ARG A 36 2.36 -4.81 -20.00
CA ARG A 36 2.64 -6.26 -19.97
C ARG A 36 2.62 -6.72 -18.52
N VAL A 37 1.83 -7.72 -18.18
CA VAL A 37 1.50 -8.03 -16.78
C VAL A 37 1.98 -9.41 -16.36
N VAL A 38 2.83 -9.48 -15.32
CA VAL A 38 2.98 -10.71 -14.53
C VAL A 38 1.81 -10.82 -13.58
N VAL A 39 0.97 -11.81 -13.82
CA VAL A 39 -0.17 -12.16 -12.97
C VAL A 39 0.33 -13.17 -11.94
N ASN A 40 0.78 -12.70 -10.77
CA ASN A 40 1.24 -13.59 -9.71
C ASN A 40 0.07 -14.06 -8.83
N GLY A 41 0.01 -15.36 -8.57
CA GLY A 41 -0.91 -15.94 -7.60
C GLY A 41 -0.60 -17.43 -7.43
N PRO A 42 -0.02 -17.87 -6.30
CA PRO A 42 0.21 -19.29 -6.05
C PRO A 42 -1.11 -20.04 -5.79
N ALA A 43 -1.05 -21.37 -5.81
CA ALA A 43 -2.12 -22.19 -5.23
C ALA A 43 -2.11 -22.02 -3.70
N LEU A 44 -3.28 -21.86 -3.09
CA LEU A 44 -3.42 -21.57 -1.66
C LEU A 44 -4.49 -22.47 -1.04
N ASP A 45 -4.18 -23.04 0.13
CA ASP A 45 -5.15 -23.76 0.97
C ASP A 45 -6.01 -24.80 0.20
N GLY A 46 -5.38 -25.51 -0.75
CA GLY A 46 -6.02 -26.54 -1.57
C GLY A 46 -6.80 -26.03 -2.80
N ALA A 47 -6.93 -24.71 -2.97
CA ALA A 47 -7.51 -24.10 -4.16
C ALA A 47 -6.44 -23.94 -5.27
N PRO A 48 -6.80 -24.21 -6.55
CA PRO A 48 -5.90 -23.98 -7.66
C PRO A 48 -5.63 -22.48 -7.85
N SER A 49 -4.48 -22.15 -8.44
CA SER A 49 -4.16 -20.78 -8.79
C SER A 49 -5.13 -20.21 -9.84
N GLY A 50 -5.61 -18.99 -9.60
CA GLY A 50 -6.37 -18.21 -10.58
C GLY A 50 -5.50 -17.47 -11.61
N ALA A 51 -4.17 -17.41 -11.42
CA ALA A 51 -3.28 -16.64 -12.28
C ALA A 51 -3.31 -17.07 -13.76
N PRO A 52 -3.30 -18.38 -14.10
CA PRO A 52 -3.42 -18.82 -15.49
C PRO A 52 -4.73 -18.38 -16.16
N ALA A 53 -5.85 -18.42 -15.44
CA ALA A 53 -7.14 -18.01 -15.96
C ALA A 53 -7.19 -16.50 -16.24
N VAL A 54 -6.65 -15.69 -15.32
CA VAL A 54 -6.58 -14.23 -15.51
C VAL A 54 -5.61 -13.84 -16.62
N ALA A 55 -4.46 -14.52 -16.76
CA ALA A 55 -3.55 -14.29 -17.88
C ALA A 55 -4.21 -14.65 -19.23
N ALA A 56 -4.95 -15.77 -19.30
CA ALA A 56 -5.71 -16.14 -20.48
C ALA A 56 -6.82 -15.13 -20.82
N GLU A 57 -7.51 -14.60 -19.81
CA GLU A 57 -8.49 -13.53 -19.97
C GLU A 57 -7.86 -12.25 -20.54
N ILE A 58 -6.70 -11.83 -20.02
CA ILE A 58 -5.95 -10.69 -20.55
C ILE A 58 -5.60 -10.92 -22.03
N HIS A 59 -5.14 -12.11 -22.41
CA HIS A 59 -4.87 -12.45 -23.80
C HIS A 59 -6.12 -12.41 -24.67
N ALA A 60 -7.26 -12.93 -24.18
CA ALA A 60 -8.53 -12.90 -24.90
C ALA A 60 -9.04 -11.47 -25.16
N LEU A 61 -8.68 -10.53 -24.28
CA LEU A 61 -8.95 -9.09 -24.41
C LEU A 61 -7.87 -8.34 -25.23
N GLY A 62 -6.88 -9.04 -25.78
CA GLY A 62 -5.82 -8.46 -26.62
C GLY A 62 -4.64 -7.85 -25.86
N GLY A 63 -4.57 -8.02 -24.53
CA GLY A 63 -3.42 -7.62 -23.72
C GLY A 63 -2.31 -8.66 -23.69
N MET A 64 -1.24 -8.38 -22.94
CA MET A 64 -0.10 -9.30 -22.75
C MET A 64 0.07 -9.65 -21.28
N ALA A 65 0.10 -10.95 -20.96
CA ALA A 65 0.34 -11.39 -19.59
C ALA A 65 1.12 -12.71 -19.52
N VAL A 66 1.85 -12.92 -18.43
CA VAL A 66 2.37 -14.24 -18.06
C VAL A 66 1.86 -14.61 -16.68
N PRO A 67 1.34 -15.84 -16.49
CA PRO A 67 0.99 -16.32 -15.17
C PRO A 67 2.25 -16.67 -14.39
N ASP A 68 2.25 -16.34 -13.10
CA ASP A 68 3.31 -16.67 -12.17
C ASP A 68 2.70 -17.34 -10.93
N LEU A 69 3.26 -18.50 -10.55
CA LEU A 69 2.73 -19.37 -9.50
C LEU A 69 3.59 -19.36 -8.23
N HIS A 70 4.62 -18.51 -8.20
CA HIS A 70 5.57 -18.43 -7.10
C HIS A 70 4.92 -17.81 -5.85
N ASP A 71 5.37 -18.26 -4.68
CA ASP A 71 4.87 -17.78 -3.40
C ASP A 71 5.71 -16.60 -2.93
N ALA A 72 5.12 -15.40 -2.84
CA ALA A 72 5.85 -14.18 -2.49
C ALA A 72 6.52 -14.23 -1.10
N THR A 73 6.13 -15.15 -0.21
CA THR A 73 6.80 -15.35 1.08
C THR A 73 8.13 -16.08 0.98
N ARG A 74 8.37 -16.82 -0.12
CA ARG A 74 9.53 -17.71 -0.30
C ARG A 74 10.32 -17.42 -1.58
N ASP A 75 9.60 -17.05 -2.64
CA ASP A 75 10.05 -17.06 -4.03
C ASP A 75 9.98 -15.64 -4.65
N ALA A 76 10.21 -14.60 -3.83
CA ALA A 76 10.05 -13.21 -4.26
C ALA A 76 11.01 -12.79 -5.39
N THR A 77 12.18 -13.43 -5.48
CA THR A 77 13.15 -13.17 -6.56
C THR A 77 12.63 -13.73 -7.87
N GLU A 78 12.06 -14.94 -7.83
CA GLU A 78 11.52 -15.69 -8.94
C GLU A 78 10.32 -14.94 -9.56
N ILE A 79 9.47 -14.31 -8.74
CA ILE A 79 8.38 -13.43 -9.22
C ILE A 79 8.94 -12.29 -10.08
N VAL A 80 10.02 -11.65 -9.64
CA VAL A 80 10.67 -10.57 -10.40
C VAL A 80 11.35 -11.13 -11.64
N MET A 81 11.96 -12.32 -11.55
CA MET A 81 12.56 -13.00 -12.68
C MET A 81 11.53 -13.37 -13.75
N SER A 82 10.30 -13.74 -13.41
CA SER A 82 9.23 -13.97 -14.39
C SER A 82 9.00 -12.76 -15.30
N ALA A 83 9.09 -11.54 -14.76
CA ALA A 83 9.03 -10.32 -15.57
C ALA A 83 10.30 -10.06 -16.39
N MET A 84 11.47 -10.31 -15.79
CA MET A 84 12.76 -10.13 -16.44
C MET A 84 12.99 -11.13 -17.59
N ASP A 85 12.58 -12.37 -17.42
CA ASP A 85 12.72 -13.42 -18.44
C ASP A 85 11.75 -13.20 -19.59
N ALA A 86 10.53 -12.73 -19.30
CA ALA A 86 9.53 -12.44 -20.32
C ALA A 86 9.85 -11.16 -21.12
N TRP A 87 10.30 -10.09 -20.44
CA TRP A 87 10.36 -8.75 -21.03
C TRP A 87 11.60 -7.91 -20.68
N GLY A 88 12.52 -8.43 -19.87
CA GLY A 88 13.81 -7.79 -19.56
C GLY A 88 13.73 -6.54 -18.67
N ARG A 89 12.57 -6.25 -18.08
CA ARG A 89 12.34 -5.03 -17.28
C ARG A 89 11.19 -5.20 -16.28
N VAL A 90 11.17 -4.34 -15.28
CA VAL A 90 10.05 -4.16 -14.34
C VAL A 90 9.86 -2.68 -14.09
N ASP A 91 8.66 -2.16 -14.30
CA ASP A 91 8.33 -0.74 -14.14
C ASP A 91 7.38 -0.49 -12.96
N ILE A 92 6.47 -1.44 -12.74
CA ILE A 92 5.37 -1.33 -11.78
C ILE A 92 5.35 -2.57 -10.90
N VAL A 93 5.22 -2.38 -9.58
CA VAL A 93 4.93 -3.46 -8.64
C VAL A 93 3.71 -3.07 -7.81
N ILE A 94 2.63 -3.85 -7.92
CA ILE A 94 1.46 -3.75 -7.05
C ILE A 94 1.53 -4.92 -6.05
N ASN A 95 1.93 -4.59 -4.82
CA ASN A 95 1.91 -5.55 -3.71
C ASN A 95 0.48 -5.65 -3.18
N ASN A 96 -0.26 -6.62 -3.69
CA ASN A 96 -1.67 -6.86 -3.35
C ASN A 96 -1.90 -8.22 -2.66
N ALA A 97 -0.99 -9.19 -2.79
CA ALA A 97 -1.08 -10.45 -2.06
C ALA A 97 -1.30 -10.20 -0.56
N GLY A 98 -2.23 -10.95 0.03
CA GLY A 98 -2.62 -10.73 1.41
C GLY A 98 -3.42 -11.88 1.99
N ALA A 99 -3.37 -12.01 3.31
CA ALA A 99 -4.18 -12.91 4.11
C ALA A 99 -4.90 -12.12 5.19
N THR A 100 -6.06 -12.62 5.60
CA THR A 100 -6.81 -12.09 6.75
C THR A 100 -6.90 -13.16 7.82
N ASP A 101 -6.89 -12.72 9.07
CA ASP A 101 -7.18 -13.58 10.19
C ASP A 101 -7.73 -12.77 11.38
N GLY A 102 -8.64 -13.38 12.14
CA GLY A 102 -9.31 -12.79 13.29
C GLY A 102 -9.02 -13.56 14.58
N GLY A 103 -9.05 -12.84 15.69
CA GLY A 103 -8.87 -13.36 17.04
C GLY A 103 -8.43 -12.28 18.02
N GLY A 104 -8.84 -12.43 19.29
CA GLY A 104 -8.26 -11.70 20.41
C GLY A 104 -6.78 -12.01 20.60
N VAL A 105 -6.08 -11.18 21.38
CA VAL A 105 -4.66 -11.38 21.72
C VAL A 105 -4.45 -12.69 22.51
N ASP A 106 -5.42 -13.07 23.32
CA ASP A 106 -5.48 -14.28 24.13
C ASP A 106 -5.91 -15.53 23.35
N GLU A 107 -6.57 -15.35 22.20
CA GLU A 107 -7.12 -16.45 21.40
C GLU A 107 -6.24 -16.84 20.21
N MET A 108 -5.35 -15.94 19.75
CA MET A 108 -4.58 -16.14 18.53
C MET A 108 -3.26 -16.89 18.79
N PRO A 109 -3.08 -18.11 18.24
CA PRO A 109 -1.80 -18.80 18.28
C PRO A 109 -0.70 -17.99 17.57
N PRO A 110 0.54 -17.99 18.07
CA PRO A 110 1.66 -17.25 17.47
C PRO A 110 1.88 -17.52 15.98
N GLY A 111 1.64 -18.75 15.52
CA GLY A 111 1.80 -19.11 14.10
C GLY A 111 0.85 -18.37 13.15
N ARG A 112 -0.35 -17.98 13.60
CA ARG A 112 -1.30 -17.20 12.78
C ARG A 112 -0.84 -15.77 12.61
N LEU A 113 -0.35 -15.15 13.68
CA LEU A 113 0.28 -13.84 13.63
C LEU A 113 1.49 -13.85 12.68
N GLN A 114 2.38 -14.84 12.82
CA GLN A 114 3.55 -14.96 11.94
C GLN A 114 3.16 -15.06 10.47
N ARG A 115 2.17 -15.92 10.14
CA ARG A 115 1.64 -16.04 8.77
C ARG A 115 1.15 -14.70 8.22
N LEU A 116 0.42 -13.91 9.03
CA LEU A 116 -0.06 -12.60 8.60
C LEU A 116 1.08 -11.61 8.35
N VAL A 117 2.09 -11.59 9.22
CA VAL A 117 3.29 -10.75 9.03
C VAL A 117 4.06 -11.18 7.77
N ASP A 118 4.25 -12.48 7.58
CA ASP A 118 4.96 -13.04 6.43
C ASP A 118 4.27 -12.65 5.11
N VAL A 119 2.95 -12.87 5.02
CA VAL A 119 2.18 -12.64 3.80
C VAL A 119 1.92 -11.16 3.55
N ASN A 120 1.42 -10.41 4.55
CA ASN A 120 0.98 -9.03 4.32
C ASN A 120 2.13 -8.03 4.26
N PHE A 121 3.21 -8.27 5.01
CA PHE A 121 4.32 -7.33 5.13
C PHE A 121 5.61 -7.86 4.50
N LEU A 122 6.16 -8.98 4.99
CA LEU A 122 7.49 -9.42 4.58
C LEU A 122 7.55 -9.83 3.10
N ALA A 123 6.50 -10.44 2.57
CA ALA A 123 6.40 -10.74 1.14
C ALA A 123 6.48 -9.47 0.27
N SER A 124 5.75 -8.41 0.66
CA SER A 124 5.82 -7.10 -0.03
C SER A 124 7.23 -6.52 0.01
N ALA A 125 7.88 -6.57 1.17
CA ALA A 125 9.27 -6.11 1.32
C ALA A 125 10.25 -6.96 0.50
N ALA A 126 10.05 -8.28 0.43
CA ALA A 126 10.90 -9.20 -0.31
C ALA A 126 10.81 -8.99 -1.83
N VAL A 127 9.59 -8.83 -2.37
CA VAL A 127 9.36 -8.52 -3.80
C VAL A 127 10.00 -7.19 -4.15
N LEU A 128 9.81 -6.16 -3.31
CA LEU A 128 10.46 -4.86 -3.53
C LEU A 128 11.98 -4.94 -3.45
N ARG A 129 12.54 -5.71 -2.51
CA ARG A 129 13.99 -5.94 -2.41
C ARG A 129 14.54 -6.57 -3.70
N ALA A 130 13.82 -7.52 -4.30
CA ALA A 130 14.21 -8.13 -5.57
C ALA A 130 14.08 -7.17 -6.77
N ALA A 131 13.02 -6.35 -6.82
CA ALA A 131 12.79 -5.38 -7.90
C ALA A 131 13.67 -4.12 -7.79
N TRP A 132 14.14 -3.76 -6.59
CA TRP A 132 14.83 -2.49 -6.32
C TRP A 132 16.06 -2.25 -7.19
N PRO A 133 16.97 -3.23 -7.40
CA PRO A 133 18.12 -3.04 -8.27
C PRO A 133 17.72 -2.73 -9.72
N VAL A 134 16.63 -3.34 -10.21
CA VAL A 134 16.08 -3.07 -11.54
C VAL A 134 15.61 -1.62 -11.63
N PHE A 135 14.78 -1.19 -10.67
CA PHE A 135 14.30 0.20 -10.61
C PHE A 135 15.44 1.22 -10.54
N LYS A 136 16.45 0.98 -9.70
CA LYS A 136 17.62 1.86 -9.56
C LYS A 136 18.40 2.00 -10.87
N ARG A 137 18.64 0.88 -11.57
CA ARG A 137 19.32 0.90 -12.89
C ARG A 137 18.51 1.67 -13.94
N GLN A 138 17.19 1.48 -13.95
CA GLN A 138 16.30 2.14 -14.91
C GLN A 138 16.00 3.60 -14.58
N ARG A 139 16.30 4.05 -13.35
CA ARG A 139 15.88 5.35 -12.79
C ARG A 139 14.36 5.55 -12.85
N TYR A 140 13.61 4.46 -12.70
CA TYR A 140 12.16 4.45 -12.75
C TYR A 140 11.60 3.25 -11.98
N GLY A 141 10.58 3.50 -11.17
CA GLY A 141 9.75 2.49 -10.54
C GLY A 141 8.46 3.11 -10.00
N ARG A 142 7.35 2.37 -10.06
CA ARG A 142 6.07 2.74 -9.44
C ARG A 142 5.59 1.60 -8.57
N VAL A 143 5.39 1.87 -7.30
CA VAL A 143 4.96 0.88 -6.32
C VAL A 143 3.64 1.30 -5.71
N VAL A 144 2.68 0.38 -5.69
CA VAL A 144 1.44 0.53 -4.92
C VAL A 144 1.35 -0.63 -3.94
N ASN A 145 1.47 -0.32 -2.65
CA ASN A 145 1.31 -1.29 -1.59
C ASN A 145 -0.13 -1.34 -1.09
N THR A 146 -0.59 -2.52 -0.68
CA THR A 146 -1.95 -2.70 -0.13
C THR A 146 -1.91 -2.75 1.39
N ALA A 147 -2.24 -1.62 2.01
CA ALA A 147 -2.51 -1.48 3.44
C ALA A 147 -3.98 -1.86 3.73
N SER A 148 -4.59 -1.28 4.76
CA SER A 148 -5.98 -1.56 5.16
C SER A 148 -6.54 -0.40 5.97
N GLY A 149 -7.84 -0.14 5.85
CA GLY A 149 -8.53 0.80 6.72
C GLY A 149 -8.53 0.40 8.20
N SER A 150 -8.22 -0.87 8.51
CA SER A 150 -8.09 -1.36 9.90
C SER A 150 -7.00 -0.64 10.70
N ILE A 151 -6.09 0.10 10.07
CA ILE A 151 -5.15 0.99 10.78
C ILE A 151 -5.84 2.05 11.64
N LEU A 152 -7.11 2.38 11.35
CA LEU A 152 -7.93 3.28 12.15
C LEU A 152 -8.54 2.60 13.40
N GLY A 153 -8.26 1.31 13.58
CA GLY A 153 -8.84 0.47 14.63
C GLY A 153 -9.95 -0.43 14.08
N LEU A 154 -9.81 -1.74 14.31
CA LEU A 154 -10.86 -2.71 14.04
C LEU A 154 -10.83 -3.83 15.11
N PRO A 155 -11.89 -4.01 15.91
CA PRO A 155 -11.90 -5.01 16.98
C PRO A 155 -11.65 -6.43 16.47
N GLY A 156 -10.96 -7.25 17.28
CA GLY A 156 -10.80 -8.68 17.04
C GLY A 156 -9.87 -9.07 15.88
N CYS A 157 -8.98 -8.17 15.42
CA CYS A 157 -8.06 -8.47 14.33
C CYS A 157 -6.66 -7.86 14.51
N TYR A 158 -6.16 -7.80 15.75
CA TYR A 158 -4.93 -7.07 16.10
C TYR A 158 -3.73 -7.48 15.22
N ALA A 159 -3.57 -8.77 14.92
CA ALA A 159 -2.48 -9.29 14.10
C ALA A 159 -2.59 -8.81 12.64
N TYR A 160 -3.80 -8.87 12.07
CA TYR A 160 -4.04 -8.38 10.72
C TYR A 160 -3.79 -6.87 10.66
N GLN A 161 -4.35 -6.11 11.61
CA GLN A 161 -4.13 -4.67 11.74
C GLN A 161 -2.64 -4.32 11.86
N ALA A 162 -1.88 -5.01 12.73
CA ALA A 162 -0.45 -4.80 12.89
C ALA A 162 0.32 -5.09 11.60
N SER A 163 0.01 -6.20 10.92
CA SER A 163 0.66 -6.57 9.66
C SER A 163 0.42 -5.55 8.53
N LYS A 164 -0.80 -5.00 8.43
CA LYS A 164 -1.14 -3.95 7.45
C LYS A 164 -0.63 -2.57 7.84
N ALA A 165 -0.52 -2.27 9.14
CA ALA A 165 0.13 -1.04 9.62
C ALA A 165 1.63 -1.03 9.28
N ALA A 166 2.32 -2.17 9.34
CA ALA A 166 3.72 -2.29 8.93
C ALA A 166 3.94 -1.89 7.45
N VAL A 167 2.95 -2.14 6.58
CA VAL A 167 2.98 -1.72 5.17
C VAL A 167 2.96 -0.19 5.02
N VAL A 168 2.33 0.55 5.94
CA VAL A 168 2.37 2.02 5.96
C VAL A 168 3.79 2.51 6.24
N GLY A 169 4.46 1.92 7.22
CA GLY A 169 5.87 2.21 7.52
C GLY A 169 6.80 1.89 6.34
N LEU A 170 6.64 0.71 5.73
CA LEU A 170 7.38 0.31 4.52
C LEU A 170 7.22 1.33 3.39
N THR A 171 5.99 1.78 3.16
CA THR A 171 5.65 2.73 2.09
C THR A 171 6.35 4.08 2.32
N ARG A 172 6.28 4.61 3.54
CA ARG A 172 6.91 5.90 3.87
C ARG A 172 8.43 5.81 3.74
N ALA A 173 9.05 4.78 4.31
CA ALA A 173 10.51 4.62 4.25
C ALA A 173 11.01 4.50 2.79
N LEU A 174 10.42 3.62 2.00
CA LEU A 174 10.86 3.38 0.62
C LEU A 174 10.54 4.55 -0.32
N ALA A 175 9.59 5.42 0.00
CA ALA A 175 9.36 6.64 -0.75
C ALA A 175 10.55 7.60 -0.66
N PHE A 176 11.16 7.74 0.53
CA PHE A 176 12.38 8.54 0.71
C PHE A 176 13.59 7.88 0.03
N ASP A 177 13.81 6.59 0.26
CA ASP A 177 14.95 5.85 -0.32
C ASP A 177 14.86 5.78 -1.85
N GLY A 178 13.64 5.78 -2.39
CA GLY A 178 13.36 5.69 -3.82
C GLY A 178 13.48 7.01 -4.57
N ALA A 179 13.29 8.15 -3.89
CA ALA A 179 13.21 9.46 -4.52
C ALA A 179 14.46 9.83 -5.36
N PRO A 180 15.70 9.63 -4.88
CA PRO A 180 16.91 9.90 -5.69
C PRO A 180 16.99 9.05 -6.97
N HIS A 181 16.25 7.93 -7.02
CA HIS A 181 16.26 6.97 -8.11
C HIS A 181 15.03 7.08 -9.02
N GLY A 182 14.15 8.08 -8.84
CA GLY A 182 12.93 8.23 -9.65
C GLY A 182 11.85 7.18 -9.35
N ILE A 183 11.95 6.53 -8.19
CA ILE A 183 11.01 5.51 -7.71
C ILE A 183 9.96 6.21 -6.84
N LYS A 184 8.68 5.94 -7.10
CA LYS A 184 7.58 6.40 -6.25
C LYS A 184 6.88 5.21 -5.59
N VAL A 185 6.57 5.34 -4.31
CA VAL A 185 5.96 4.29 -3.49
C VAL A 185 4.77 4.88 -2.76
N ASN A 186 3.57 4.40 -3.02
CA ASN A 186 2.35 4.82 -2.33
C ASN A 186 1.60 3.60 -1.80
N ALA A 187 0.63 3.82 -0.91
CA ALA A 187 -0.21 2.77 -0.36
C ALA A 187 -1.70 3.08 -0.53
N VAL A 188 -2.48 2.02 -0.70
CA VAL A 188 -3.94 2.07 -0.72
C VAL A 188 -4.50 1.18 0.39
N CYS A 189 -5.53 1.68 1.06
CA CYS A 189 -6.44 0.99 1.97
C CYS A 189 -7.72 0.72 1.19
N PRO A 190 -7.79 -0.38 0.42
CA PRO A 190 -8.92 -0.62 -0.46
C PRO A 190 -10.16 -1.06 0.34
N VAL A 191 -11.33 -0.68 -0.15
CA VAL A 191 -12.63 -1.20 0.29
C VAL A 191 -13.30 -1.81 -0.94
N ALA A 192 -13.50 -3.12 -0.92
CA ALA A 192 -14.09 -3.86 -2.03
C ALA A 192 -14.79 -5.12 -1.54
N TRP A 193 -15.83 -5.52 -2.25
CA TRP A 193 -16.43 -6.83 -2.11
C TRP A 193 -15.52 -7.90 -2.74
N THR A 194 -15.01 -8.82 -1.93
CA THR A 194 -14.18 -9.94 -2.34
C THR A 194 -14.51 -11.18 -1.50
N ALA A 195 -13.93 -12.33 -1.82
CA ALA A 195 -14.01 -13.53 -0.96
C ALA A 195 -13.61 -13.24 0.50
N MET A 196 -12.68 -12.30 0.73
CA MET A 196 -12.24 -11.90 2.06
C MET A 196 -13.33 -11.20 2.90
N THR A 197 -14.28 -10.53 2.24
CA THR A 197 -15.38 -9.80 2.91
C THR A 197 -16.68 -10.61 2.97
N GLU A 198 -16.69 -11.85 2.46
CA GLU A 198 -17.90 -12.69 2.43
C GLU A 198 -18.41 -13.07 3.81
N GLY A 199 -17.52 -13.16 4.79
CA GLY A 199 -17.81 -13.52 6.18
C GLY A 199 -18.47 -12.42 7.02
N ILE A 200 -18.78 -11.25 6.44
CA ILE A 200 -19.47 -10.16 7.14
C ILE A 200 -20.87 -10.63 7.59
N PRO A 201 -21.19 -10.61 8.90
CA PRO A 201 -22.45 -11.18 9.40
C PRO A 201 -23.71 -10.40 9.02
N ASP A 202 -23.62 -9.07 8.92
CA ASP A 202 -24.76 -8.19 8.64
C ASP A 202 -25.19 -8.31 7.16
N PRO A 203 -26.39 -8.84 6.86
CA PRO A 203 -26.86 -9.00 5.49
C PRO A 203 -27.09 -7.69 4.74
N ALA A 204 -27.47 -6.61 5.45
CA ALA A 204 -27.67 -5.30 4.84
C ALA A 204 -26.33 -4.69 4.44
N PHE A 205 -25.34 -4.78 5.33
CA PHE A 205 -23.97 -4.33 5.03
C PHE A 205 -23.34 -5.15 3.90
N ARG A 206 -23.54 -6.47 3.89
CA ARG A 206 -23.11 -7.34 2.78
C ARG A 206 -23.71 -6.90 1.44
N ARG A 207 -25.03 -6.69 1.39
CA ARG A 207 -25.73 -6.23 0.17
C ARG A 207 -25.15 -4.90 -0.31
N PHE A 208 -24.94 -3.97 0.61
CA PHE A 208 -24.34 -2.67 0.29
C PHE A 208 -22.95 -2.81 -0.34
N LEU A 209 -22.08 -3.68 0.20
CA LEU A 209 -20.76 -3.94 -0.38
C LEU A 209 -20.86 -4.57 -1.78
N VAL A 210 -21.73 -5.56 -1.96
CA VAL A 210 -21.96 -6.21 -3.27
C VAL A 210 -22.41 -5.18 -4.32
N GLU A 211 -23.33 -4.29 -3.97
CA GLU A 211 -23.91 -3.33 -4.92
C GLU A 211 -23.01 -2.14 -5.22
N ARG A 212 -22.16 -1.72 -4.26
CA ARG A 212 -21.45 -0.44 -4.35
C ARG A 212 -19.93 -0.56 -4.38
N PHE A 213 -19.34 -1.71 -4.02
CA PHE A 213 -17.90 -1.83 -3.82
C PHE A 213 -17.29 -2.91 -4.73
N ASP A 214 -17.62 -2.87 -6.03
CA ASP A 214 -16.93 -3.67 -7.03
C ASP A 214 -15.41 -3.37 -7.01
N PRO A 215 -14.53 -4.39 -6.92
CA PRO A 215 -13.08 -4.22 -7.03
C PRO A 215 -12.62 -3.37 -8.22
N ALA A 216 -13.34 -3.40 -9.34
CA ALA A 216 -13.04 -2.61 -10.53
C ALA A 216 -13.13 -1.10 -10.27
N LEU A 217 -13.87 -0.65 -9.25
CA LEU A 217 -13.96 0.76 -8.87
C LEU A 217 -12.70 1.28 -8.15
N VAL A 218 -11.85 0.38 -7.66
CA VAL A 218 -10.56 0.74 -7.03
C VAL A 218 -9.44 0.82 -8.07
N ALA A 219 -9.51 -0.02 -9.10
CA ALA A 219 -8.46 -0.21 -10.08
C ALA A 219 -8.00 1.09 -10.80
N PRO A 220 -8.89 2.03 -11.20
CA PRO A 220 -8.45 3.27 -11.86
C PRO A 220 -7.56 4.14 -10.96
N PHE A 221 -7.86 4.21 -9.66
CA PHE A 221 -7.07 5.00 -8.72
C PHE A 221 -5.71 4.35 -8.45
N VAL A 222 -5.67 3.01 -8.30
CA VAL A 222 -4.42 2.25 -8.22
C VAL A 222 -3.58 2.43 -9.49
N GLY A 223 -4.22 2.40 -10.67
CA GLY A 223 -3.57 2.72 -11.94
C GLY A 223 -2.99 4.14 -11.98
N ALA A 224 -3.71 5.14 -11.46
CA ALA A 224 -3.19 6.51 -11.38
C ALA A 224 -1.91 6.59 -10.53
N LEU A 225 -1.87 5.92 -9.37
CA LEU A 225 -0.68 5.84 -8.51
C LEU A 225 0.47 5.03 -9.15
N ALA A 226 0.13 4.03 -9.95
CA ALA A 226 1.10 3.21 -10.69
C ALA A 226 1.64 3.90 -11.97
N SER A 227 1.04 5.02 -12.39
CA SER A 227 1.40 5.68 -13.64
C SER A 227 2.64 6.56 -13.52
N ARG A 228 3.26 6.86 -14.67
CA ARG A 228 4.36 7.85 -14.76
C ARG A 228 3.95 9.20 -14.17
N ASP A 229 2.69 9.58 -14.37
CA ASP A 229 2.08 10.86 -13.99
C ASP A 229 1.66 10.92 -12.51
N ALA A 230 1.87 9.86 -11.72
CA ALA A 230 1.53 9.85 -10.30
C ALA A 230 2.09 11.09 -9.59
N PRO A 231 1.26 11.95 -8.97
CA PRO A 231 1.70 13.25 -8.49
C PRO A 231 2.49 13.17 -7.18
N CYS A 232 2.42 12.04 -6.47
CA CYS A 232 2.92 11.90 -5.10
C CYS A 232 3.73 10.60 -4.89
N SER A 233 4.46 10.56 -3.77
CA SER A 233 5.16 9.40 -3.23
C SER A 233 5.10 9.49 -1.70
N GLY A 234 5.06 8.36 -1.02
CA GLY A 234 4.99 8.26 0.45
C GLY A 234 3.58 8.43 1.03
N GLU A 235 2.57 8.47 0.17
CA GLU A 235 1.20 8.78 0.55
C GLU A 235 0.34 7.53 0.77
N LEU A 236 -0.69 7.70 1.59
CA LEU A 236 -1.67 6.68 1.94
C LEU A 236 -3.07 7.14 1.52
N PHE A 237 -3.86 6.24 0.96
CA PHE A 237 -5.19 6.55 0.46
C PHE A 237 -6.22 5.49 0.84
N SER A 238 -7.43 5.90 1.22
CA SER A 238 -8.60 5.03 1.20
C SER A 238 -9.19 5.03 -0.21
N ALA A 239 -9.57 3.87 -0.75
CA ALA A 239 -10.20 3.80 -2.07
C ALA A 239 -11.26 2.69 -2.13
N GLY A 240 -12.48 3.03 -2.54
CA GLY A 240 -13.60 2.10 -2.63
C GLY A 240 -14.88 2.78 -3.07
N GLY A 241 -15.76 2.05 -3.74
CA GLY A 241 -17.05 2.58 -4.23
C GLY A 241 -16.94 3.78 -5.17
N GLY A 242 -15.82 3.89 -5.90
CA GLY A 242 -15.53 5.01 -6.81
C GLY A 242 -14.98 6.26 -6.12
N ILE A 243 -14.74 6.21 -4.81
CA ILE A 243 -14.18 7.30 -4.02
C ILE A 243 -12.72 6.99 -3.71
N ALA A 244 -11.85 7.99 -3.81
CA ALA A 244 -10.49 7.95 -3.31
C ALA A 244 -10.24 9.16 -2.40
N ALA A 245 -9.65 8.94 -1.24
CA ALA A 245 -9.35 9.97 -0.25
C ALA A 245 -7.98 9.75 0.37
N ARG A 246 -7.22 10.83 0.60
CA ARG A 246 -5.93 10.75 1.31
C ARG A 246 -6.19 10.43 2.79
N VAL A 247 -5.42 9.50 3.33
CA VAL A 247 -5.34 9.22 4.76
C VAL A 247 -4.02 9.83 5.25
N VAL A 248 -4.08 10.64 6.30
CA VAL A 248 -2.94 11.42 6.77
C VAL A 248 -2.42 10.89 8.11
N LEU A 249 -1.10 10.89 8.25
CA LEU A 249 -0.43 10.84 9.55
C LEU A 249 0.04 12.26 9.85
N GLY A 250 -0.31 12.78 11.01
CA GLY A 250 0.01 14.15 11.40
C GLY A 250 0.12 14.30 12.91
N PHE A 251 0.60 15.47 13.32
CA PHE A 251 0.70 15.88 14.71
C PHE A 251 0.08 17.27 14.87
N THR A 252 -0.30 17.63 16.08
CA THR A 252 -0.92 18.91 16.41
C THR A 252 0.07 19.76 17.21
N PRO A 253 -0.21 21.05 17.47
CA PRO A 253 0.68 21.90 18.23
C PRO A 253 1.01 21.37 19.63
N GLY A 254 0.08 20.65 20.27
CA GLY A 254 0.24 20.12 21.62
C GLY A 254 0.40 21.21 22.69
N TYR A 255 1.05 20.85 23.79
CA TYR A 255 1.28 21.72 24.94
C TYR A 255 2.77 21.79 25.27
N VAL A 256 3.27 23.01 25.53
CA VAL A 256 4.65 23.27 25.94
C VAL A 256 4.60 23.91 27.34
N PRO A 257 5.15 23.25 28.37
CA PRO A 257 5.12 23.78 29.73
C PRO A 257 6.07 24.96 29.92
N GLU A 258 5.71 25.86 30.84
CA GLU A 258 6.60 26.93 31.27
C GLU A 258 7.63 26.40 32.28
N GLY A 259 8.83 26.07 31.80
CA GLY A 259 9.94 25.62 32.66
C GLY A 259 9.88 24.13 33.01
N ALA A 260 10.20 23.79 34.26
CA ALA A 260 10.26 22.39 34.70
C ALA A 260 8.86 21.84 34.96
N ALA A 261 8.41 20.87 34.15
CA ALA A 261 7.11 20.22 34.31
C ALA A 261 7.20 18.90 35.08
N GLY A 262 6.18 18.65 35.91
CA GLY A 262 5.91 17.34 36.52
C GLY A 262 4.75 16.62 35.81
N ILE A 263 4.43 15.41 36.28
CA ILE A 263 3.30 14.62 35.74
C ILE A 263 1.98 15.39 35.81
N ALA A 264 1.71 16.07 36.93
CA ALA A 264 0.47 16.81 37.14
C ALA A 264 0.24 17.89 36.07
N ASP A 265 1.30 18.59 35.66
CA ASP A 265 1.21 19.66 34.66
C ASP A 265 0.69 19.14 33.30
N TYR A 266 1.15 17.97 32.85
CA TYR A 266 0.63 17.34 31.62
C TYR A 266 -0.80 16.81 31.77
N LEU A 267 -1.18 16.34 32.96
CA LEU A 267 -2.55 15.89 33.23
C LEU A 267 -3.53 17.06 33.25
N ASP A 268 -3.14 18.17 33.88
CA ASP A 268 -3.94 19.39 33.98
C ASP A 268 -4.10 20.08 32.61
N ASN A 269 -3.18 19.84 31.67
CA ASN A 269 -3.19 20.39 30.32
C ASN A 269 -3.48 19.34 29.22
N PHE A 270 -4.01 18.17 29.59
CA PHE A 270 -4.19 17.06 28.63
C PHE A 270 -5.17 17.39 27.50
N ASP A 271 -6.14 18.27 27.74
CA ASP A 271 -7.06 18.77 26.71
C ASP A 271 -6.32 19.50 25.58
N ALA A 272 -5.31 20.32 25.92
CA ALA A 272 -4.47 20.99 24.92
C ALA A 272 -3.58 19.99 24.16
N ILE A 273 -3.11 18.93 24.83
CA ILE A 273 -2.34 17.84 24.21
C ILE A 273 -3.19 17.06 23.20
N CYS A 274 -4.47 16.81 23.53
CA CYS A 274 -5.40 16.06 22.69
C CYS A 274 -6.14 16.92 21.64
N ALA A 275 -5.97 18.24 21.65
CA ALA A 275 -6.58 19.12 20.67
C ALA A 275 -6.16 18.75 19.24
N THR A 276 -7.11 18.83 18.30
CA THR A 276 -6.89 18.51 16.87
C THR A 276 -6.77 19.75 15.98
N ASP A 277 -7.02 20.93 16.55
CA ASP A 277 -6.82 22.20 15.88
C ASP A 277 -5.36 22.38 15.45
N GLY A 278 -5.14 22.90 14.24
CA GLY A 278 -3.81 23.10 13.69
C GLY A 278 -3.08 21.81 13.31
N LEU A 279 -3.80 20.72 13.00
CA LEU A 279 -3.21 19.48 12.49
C LEU A 279 -2.21 19.75 11.36
N VAL A 280 -0.96 19.33 11.58
CA VAL A 280 0.13 19.38 10.61
C VAL A 280 0.28 18.01 9.96
N VAL A 281 0.13 17.98 8.63
CA VAL A 281 0.37 16.77 7.84
C VAL A 281 1.82 16.76 7.39
N ALA A 282 2.65 15.98 8.07
CA ALA A 282 4.09 15.98 7.86
C ALA A 282 4.52 15.14 6.64
N GLY A 283 5.33 15.73 5.78
CA GLY A 283 6.01 15.05 4.69
C GLY A 283 7.02 14.01 5.19
N GLY A 284 7.67 14.24 6.34
CA GLY A 284 8.64 13.34 6.95
C GLY A 284 8.86 13.59 8.45
N ALA A 285 9.57 12.68 9.12
CA ALA A 285 9.82 12.78 10.57
C ALA A 285 10.62 14.04 10.96
N MET A 286 11.50 14.53 10.08
CA MET A 286 12.32 15.72 10.36
C MET A 286 11.50 17.02 10.32
N GLU A 287 10.37 17.06 9.62
CA GLU A 287 9.45 18.20 9.69
C GLU A 287 8.83 18.35 11.08
N GLU A 288 8.55 17.23 11.77
CA GLU A 288 8.09 17.27 13.15
C GLU A 288 9.15 17.84 14.08
N VAL A 289 10.40 17.39 13.94
CA VAL A 289 11.53 17.90 14.73
C VAL A 289 11.70 19.40 14.53
N ALA A 290 11.66 19.86 13.28
CA ALA A 290 11.78 21.28 12.96
C ALA A 290 10.58 22.10 13.47
N TYR A 291 9.37 21.56 13.36
CA TYR A 291 8.17 22.19 13.90
C TYR A 291 8.30 22.39 15.42
N ARG A 292 8.68 21.34 16.15
CA ARG A 292 8.87 21.39 17.61
C ARG A 292 10.01 22.32 18.00
N ALA A 293 11.10 22.34 17.24
CA ALA A 293 12.21 23.26 17.51
C ALA A 293 11.74 24.73 17.48
N ARG A 294 10.91 25.10 16.49
CA ARG A 294 10.34 26.45 16.41
C ARG A 294 9.46 26.79 17.61
N GLN A 295 8.67 25.84 18.10
CA GLN A 295 7.88 26.03 19.32
C GLN A 295 8.76 26.27 20.55
N LEU A 296 9.97 25.71 20.56
CA LEU A 296 10.97 25.87 21.62
C LEU A 296 11.93 27.04 21.37
N GLY A 297 11.64 27.90 20.39
CA GLY A 297 12.45 29.08 20.08
C GLY A 297 13.77 28.80 19.36
N ALA A 298 13.94 27.60 18.79
CA ALA A 298 15.08 27.23 17.97
C ALA A 298 14.70 27.14 16.49
N ASP A 299 15.54 27.69 15.60
CA ASP A 299 15.36 27.52 14.16
C ASP A 299 16.33 26.45 13.64
N LEU A 300 15.79 25.28 13.30
CA LEU A 300 16.54 24.17 12.69
C LEU A 300 16.29 24.18 11.17
N THR A 301 16.76 25.22 10.49
CA THR A 301 16.69 25.37 9.02
C THR A 301 17.86 24.73 8.28
N ASP A 302 18.66 23.89 8.95
CA ASP A 302 19.80 23.21 8.33
C ASP A 302 19.34 22.21 7.24
N PRO A 303 19.67 22.45 5.95
CA PRO A 303 19.29 21.56 4.86
C PRO A 303 19.86 20.14 4.98
N THR A 304 20.92 19.95 5.77
CA THR A 304 21.55 18.64 6.00
C THR A 304 20.73 17.73 6.92
N LEU A 305 19.78 18.29 7.68
CA LEU A 305 18.86 17.54 8.54
C LEU A 305 17.63 17.01 7.77
N GLY A 306 17.52 17.24 6.46
CA GLY A 306 16.36 16.81 5.68
C GLY A 306 15.06 17.52 6.05
N VAL A 307 15.16 18.68 6.68
CA VAL A 307 14.03 19.57 6.99
C VAL A 307 13.76 20.43 5.76
N PRO A 308 12.61 20.31 5.09
CA PRO A 308 12.26 21.23 4.01
C PRO A 308 12.10 22.65 4.56
N ALA A 309 12.65 23.63 3.83
CA ALA A 309 12.41 25.05 4.09
C ALA A 309 10.91 25.37 3.92
N PRO A 310 10.37 26.34 4.68
CA PRO A 310 8.94 26.68 4.68
C PRO A 310 8.39 27.04 3.28
#